data_AF-A0A9Q2ETU2-F1
#
_entry.id   AF-A0A9Q2ETU2-F1
#
_cell.length_a   1.000
_cell.length_b   1.000
_cell.length_c   1.000
_cell.angle_alpha   90.00
_cell.angle_beta   90.00
_cell.angle_gamma   90.00
#
_symmetry.space_group_name_H-M   'P 1'
#
loop_
_entity.id
_entity.type
_entity.pdbx_description
1 polymer ?
#
loop_
_entity_poly.entity_id
_entity_poly.type
_entity_poly.pdbx_seq_one_letter_code
_entity_poly.pdbx_strand_id
1 'polypeptide(L)'
;MKVLSTSSVIHGFSQLRRSVMRAQLSKLLLSVALPFCFIASTYAANVTSFKMSSQTFADRMNANLTKLNIPLALTIKLEKGSSVDDFQHIFNEHVGLIGSVESKSQQLNGILLLNAASESAEATRQNLQIVTAAFSALLGENTSSGENSIESPEVTEMMFGLLHDSQASGKGVRQIGHVRFTATTNEDTDIIFTAEPVL
;
A
#
# COMPACT_ATOMS: atom_id res chain seq x y z
N MET A 1 -8.70 2.48 65.54
CA MET A 1 -7.26 2.32 65.28
C MET A 1 -7.11 1.77 63.87
N LYS A 2 -6.39 2.52 63.01
CA LYS A 2 -5.85 2.22 61.66
C LYS A 2 -6.76 1.77 60.49
N VAL A 3 -6.72 2.64 59.49
CA VAL A 3 -7.12 2.59 58.07
C VAL A 3 -6.24 1.64 57.26
N LEU A 4 -6.76 1.12 56.13
CA LEU A 4 -6.16 0.90 54.78
C LEU A 4 -7.18 0.08 53.96
N SER A 5 -8.02 0.64 53.09
CA SER A 5 -7.79 1.20 51.74
C SER A 5 -7.01 0.26 50.80
N THR A 6 -7.72 -0.35 49.84
CA THR A 6 -7.18 -0.71 48.52
C THR A 6 -8.26 -0.43 47.46
N SER A 7 -8.24 0.80 46.97
CA SER A 7 -8.83 1.22 45.70
C SER A 7 -7.94 0.79 44.55
N SER A 8 -8.58 0.57 43.39
CA SER A 8 -8.05 0.55 42.03
C SER A 8 -7.21 -0.67 41.63
N VAL A 9 -7.66 -1.40 40.61
CA VAL A 9 -6.95 -1.59 39.33
C VAL A 9 -7.93 -2.29 38.38
N ILE A 10 -8.72 -1.54 37.60
CA ILE A 10 -9.14 -1.96 36.25
C ILE A 10 -9.23 -0.70 35.39
N HIS A 11 -8.08 -0.11 35.04
CA HIS A 11 -8.01 0.93 34.02
C HIS A 11 -6.68 0.87 33.23
N GLY A 12 -6.09 -0.32 33.08
CA GLY A 12 -4.79 -0.51 32.41
C GLY A 12 -4.83 -1.18 31.05
N PHE A 13 -5.88 -1.93 30.70
CA PHE A 13 -5.87 -2.81 29.53
C PHE A 13 -6.09 -2.10 28.17
N SER A 14 -6.68 -0.91 28.16
CA SER A 14 -6.89 -0.14 26.92
C SER A 14 -5.68 0.73 26.51
N GLN A 15 -4.79 1.07 27.45
CA GLN A 15 -3.62 1.90 27.17
C GLN A 15 -2.43 1.09 26.64
N LEU A 16 -2.26 -0.17 27.06
CA LEU A 16 -1.13 -1.01 26.64
C LEU A 16 -1.20 -1.39 25.15
N ARG A 17 -2.39 -1.69 24.62
CA ARG A 17 -2.56 -1.93 23.17
C ARG A 17 -2.22 -0.69 22.34
N ARG A 18 -2.54 0.51 22.86
CA ARG A 18 -2.27 1.77 22.17
C ARG A 18 -0.78 2.12 22.15
N SER A 19 -0.02 1.78 23.20
CA SER A 19 1.43 2.04 23.25
C SER A 19 2.25 1.06 22.41
N VAL A 20 1.85 -0.23 22.40
CA VAL A 20 2.50 -1.26 21.57
C VAL A 20 2.24 -0.98 20.09
N MET A 21 1.00 -0.64 19.72
CA MET A 21 0.66 -0.20 18.36
C MET A 21 1.44 1.05 17.96
N ARG A 22 1.61 2.04 18.86
CA ARG A 22 2.42 3.23 18.58
C ARG A 22 3.89 2.91 18.35
N ALA A 23 4.44 1.95 19.11
CA ALA A 23 5.84 1.56 19.02
C ALA A 23 6.13 0.76 17.73
N GLN A 24 5.22 -0.10 17.30
CA GLN A 24 5.30 -0.77 16.00
C GLN A 24 5.09 0.21 14.84
N LEU A 25 4.13 1.14 14.93
CA LEU A 25 3.94 2.20 13.92
C LEU A 25 5.17 3.11 13.81
N SER A 26 5.81 3.46 14.92
CA SER A 26 7.02 4.27 14.90
C SER A 26 8.23 3.49 14.40
N LYS A 27 8.27 2.16 14.53
CA LYS A 27 9.27 1.32 13.86
C LYS A 27 9.01 1.23 12.36
N LEU A 28 7.74 1.07 11.95
CA LEU A 28 7.31 1.12 10.55
C LEU A 28 7.72 2.48 9.95
N LEU A 29 7.41 3.58 10.63
CA LEU A 29 7.77 4.93 10.18
C LEU A 29 9.27 5.21 10.25
N LEU A 30 10.04 4.67 11.22
CA LEU A 30 11.50 4.91 11.28
C LEU A 30 12.30 4.04 10.30
N SER A 31 11.96 2.77 10.10
CA SER A 31 12.67 1.92 9.12
C SER A 31 12.34 2.34 7.68
N VAL A 32 11.15 2.91 7.48
CA VAL A 32 10.70 3.52 6.22
C VAL A 32 11.21 4.96 6.07
N ALA A 33 11.39 5.78 7.11
CA ALA A 33 11.87 7.14 6.90
C ALA A 33 13.32 7.22 6.37
N LEU A 34 14.17 6.24 6.70
CA LEU A 34 15.62 6.31 6.43
C LEU A 34 16.03 6.11 4.95
N PRO A 35 15.38 5.24 4.14
CA PRO A 35 15.63 5.21 2.69
C PRO A 35 14.77 6.19 1.87
N PHE A 36 13.68 6.75 2.43
CA PHE A 36 12.69 7.52 1.66
C PHE A 36 13.06 9.00 1.48
N CYS A 37 14.00 9.51 2.27
CA CYS A 37 14.62 10.82 2.02
C CYS A 37 15.39 10.90 0.69
N PHE A 38 15.65 9.76 0.01
CA PHE A 38 16.41 9.72 -1.25
C PHE A 38 15.63 9.21 -2.47
N ILE A 39 14.39 8.71 -2.34
CA ILE A 39 13.58 8.24 -3.48
C ILE A 39 12.57 9.30 -3.94
N ALA A 40 12.25 10.31 -3.11
CA ALA A 40 11.36 11.41 -3.51
C ALA A 40 11.94 12.32 -4.62
N SER A 41 13.25 12.23 -4.92
CA SER A 41 13.94 13.10 -5.89
C SER A 41 13.87 12.63 -7.35
N THR A 42 13.25 11.48 -7.67
CA THR A 42 13.17 11.00 -9.08
C THR A 42 11.92 11.44 -9.84
N TYR A 43 10.95 12.10 -9.21
CA TYR A 43 9.71 12.52 -9.89
C TYR A 43 9.80 13.97 -10.41
N ALA A 44 10.79 14.22 -11.28
CA ALA A 44 10.98 15.51 -11.95
C ALA A 44 10.05 15.65 -13.16
N ALA A 45 9.52 16.86 -13.34
CA ALA A 45 8.58 17.36 -14.35
C ALA A 45 8.78 16.87 -15.80
N ASN A 46 8.42 15.63 -16.11
CA ASN A 46 7.99 15.08 -17.42
C ASN A 46 7.58 13.60 -17.22
N VAL A 47 6.84 13.31 -16.16
CA VAL A 47 6.65 11.94 -15.69
C VAL A 47 5.48 11.33 -16.46
N THR A 48 5.72 10.20 -17.13
CA THR A 48 4.65 9.35 -17.68
C THR A 48 3.59 9.16 -16.60
N SER A 49 2.31 9.20 -16.97
CA SER A 49 1.21 9.06 -16.02
C SER A 49 0.37 7.84 -16.34
N PHE A 50 -0.42 7.38 -15.38
CA PHE A 50 -1.43 6.36 -15.61
C PHE A 50 -2.65 6.86 -16.41
N LYS A 51 -2.66 8.14 -16.83
CA LYS A 51 -3.83 8.83 -17.41
C LYS A 51 -5.10 8.65 -16.56
N MET A 52 -4.91 8.58 -15.23
CA MET A 52 -5.97 8.33 -14.24
C MET A 52 -5.83 9.37 -13.12
N SER A 53 -6.95 9.89 -12.63
CA SER A 53 -6.94 10.75 -11.44
C SER A 53 -6.72 9.92 -10.17
N SER A 54 -6.20 10.53 -9.12
CA SER A 54 -6.07 9.87 -7.81
C SER A 54 -7.44 9.41 -7.27
N GLN A 55 -8.49 10.22 -7.44
CA GLN A 55 -9.84 9.84 -7.02
C GLN A 55 -10.38 8.64 -7.79
N THR A 56 -10.19 8.58 -9.11
CA THR A 56 -10.59 7.42 -9.92
C THR A 56 -9.89 6.14 -9.45
N PHE A 57 -8.62 6.24 -9.07
CA PHE A 57 -7.88 5.14 -8.47
C PHE A 57 -8.51 4.71 -7.13
N ALA A 58 -8.84 5.67 -6.25
CA ALA A 58 -9.51 5.37 -4.97
C ALA A 58 -10.87 4.69 -5.15
N ASP A 59 -11.69 5.18 -6.08
CA ASP A 59 -13.01 4.61 -6.35
C ASP A 59 -12.90 3.15 -6.81
N ARG A 60 -11.96 2.86 -7.72
CA ARG A 60 -11.68 1.50 -8.20
C ARG A 60 -11.12 0.60 -7.09
N MET A 61 -10.19 1.11 -6.29
CA MET A 61 -9.64 0.37 -5.16
C MET A 61 -10.73 0.04 -4.13
N ASN A 62 -11.60 0.99 -3.81
CA ASN A 62 -12.71 0.78 -2.87
C ASN A 62 -13.75 -0.22 -3.40
N ALA A 63 -14.04 -0.19 -4.70
CA ALA A 63 -14.87 -1.20 -5.34
C ALA A 63 -14.24 -2.61 -5.23
N ASN A 64 -12.93 -2.71 -5.44
CA ASN A 64 -12.16 -3.94 -5.29
C ASN A 64 -12.17 -4.47 -3.84
N LEU A 65 -11.93 -3.61 -2.86
CA LEU A 65 -11.99 -3.97 -1.43
C LEU A 65 -13.38 -4.46 -1.01
N THR A 66 -14.43 -3.80 -1.52
CA THR A 66 -15.83 -4.19 -1.28
C THR A 66 -16.12 -5.60 -1.83
N LYS A 67 -15.69 -5.89 -3.07
CA LYS A 67 -15.84 -7.22 -3.68
C LYS A 67 -15.12 -8.31 -2.88
N LEU A 68 -13.97 -7.99 -2.31
CA LEU A 68 -13.20 -8.91 -1.45
C LEU A 68 -13.77 -9.04 -0.03
N ASN A 69 -14.86 -8.35 0.30
CA ASN A 69 -15.42 -8.27 1.65
C ASN A 69 -14.41 -7.74 2.69
N ILE A 70 -13.54 -6.81 2.28
CA ILE A 70 -12.57 -6.15 3.17
C ILE A 70 -13.18 -4.81 3.62
N PRO A 71 -13.48 -4.62 4.92
CA PRO A 71 -14.17 -3.44 5.43
C PRO A 71 -13.22 -2.24 5.64
N LEU A 72 -12.38 -1.96 4.65
CA LEU A 72 -11.44 -0.86 4.63
C LEU A 72 -11.72 0.03 3.41
N ALA A 73 -11.36 1.30 3.48
CA ALA A 73 -11.59 2.24 2.39
C ALA A 73 -10.41 3.20 2.24
N LEU A 74 -9.89 3.30 1.03
CA LEU A 74 -8.95 4.34 0.64
C LEU A 74 -9.67 5.68 0.61
N THR A 75 -9.19 6.59 1.44
CA THR A 75 -9.54 8.02 1.39
C THR A 75 -8.31 8.80 0.98
N ILE A 76 -8.44 9.62 -0.07
CA ILE A 76 -7.34 10.43 -0.58
C ILE A 76 -7.41 11.82 0.02
N LYS A 77 -6.31 12.21 0.66
CA LYS A 77 -6.03 13.58 1.06
C LYS A 77 -4.70 13.98 0.44
N LEU A 78 -4.75 14.80 -0.59
CA LEU A 78 -3.55 15.26 -1.29
C LEU A 78 -2.80 16.29 -0.44
N GLU A 79 -1.51 16.07 -0.29
CA GLU A 79 -0.53 17.02 0.23
C GLU A 79 0.17 17.67 -0.96
N LYS A 80 0.29 19.01 -0.92
CA LYS A 80 0.80 19.78 -2.06
C LYS A 80 2.32 19.85 -2.00
N GLY A 81 2.97 19.39 -3.08
CA GLY A 81 4.40 19.56 -3.28
C GLY A 81 4.70 20.61 -4.36
N SER A 82 5.98 20.78 -4.67
CA SER A 82 6.44 21.78 -5.63
C SER A 82 6.25 21.34 -7.10
N SER A 83 6.39 20.05 -7.39
CA SER A 83 6.22 19.46 -8.74
C SER A 83 5.30 18.23 -8.75
N VAL A 84 5.15 17.58 -7.60
CA VAL A 84 4.36 16.37 -7.39
C VAL A 84 3.59 16.57 -6.09
N ASP A 85 2.29 16.31 -6.15
CA ASP A 85 1.44 16.16 -4.98
C ASP A 85 1.47 14.70 -4.56
N ASP A 86 1.36 14.40 -3.29
CA ASP A 86 1.30 13.03 -2.78
C ASP A 86 0.07 12.80 -1.91
N PHE A 87 -0.31 11.54 -1.71
CA PHE A 87 -1.24 11.16 -0.68
C PHE A 87 -0.72 9.92 0.03
N GLN A 88 -1.03 9.82 1.32
CA GLN A 88 -0.64 8.70 2.15
C GLN A 88 -1.90 8.12 2.80
N HIS A 89 -1.97 6.80 2.85
CA HIS A 89 -3.07 6.09 3.48
C HIS A 89 -2.55 4.84 4.20
N ILE A 90 -3.06 4.60 5.40
CA ILE A 90 -2.74 3.41 6.18
C ILE A 90 -4.03 2.59 6.27
N PHE A 91 -4.01 1.40 5.69
CA PHE A 91 -5.16 0.48 5.71
C PHE A 91 -5.27 -0.23 7.05
N ASN A 92 -4.13 -0.71 7.57
CA ASN A 92 -3.98 -1.36 8.86
C ASN A 92 -2.52 -1.22 9.34
N GLU A 93 -2.17 -1.85 10.45
CA GLU A 93 -0.84 -1.82 11.04
C GLU A 93 0.27 -2.43 10.16
N HIS A 94 -0.09 -3.17 9.11
CA HIS A 94 0.84 -3.86 8.21
C HIS A 94 0.88 -3.26 6.80
N VAL A 95 -0.16 -2.55 6.35
CA VAL A 95 -0.29 -2.08 4.98
C VAL A 95 -0.46 -0.56 4.90
N GLY A 96 0.53 0.08 4.28
CA GLY A 96 0.52 1.50 3.93
C GLY A 96 0.59 1.70 2.42
N LEU A 97 0.03 2.81 1.94
CA LEU A 97 0.05 3.21 0.54
C LEU A 97 0.46 4.68 0.45
N ILE A 98 1.37 4.96 -0.47
CA ILE A 98 1.75 6.30 -0.91
C ILE A 98 1.43 6.37 -2.40
N GLY A 99 0.71 7.39 -2.83
CA GLY A 99 0.48 7.67 -4.24
C GLY A 99 1.02 9.05 -4.61
N SER A 100 1.58 9.13 -5.80
CA SER A 100 2.17 10.35 -6.37
C SER A 100 1.32 10.85 -7.53
N VAL A 101 1.11 12.16 -7.59
CA VAL A 101 0.26 12.83 -8.56
C VAL A 101 1.03 13.99 -9.17
N GLU A 102 1.12 14.05 -10.49
CA GLU A 102 1.76 15.18 -11.15
C GLU A 102 0.93 16.46 -10.92
N SER A 103 1.51 17.48 -10.27
CA SER A 103 0.74 18.65 -9.81
C SER A 103 0.08 19.43 -10.97
N LYS A 104 0.62 19.36 -12.20
CA LYS A 104 0.07 20.04 -13.37
C LYS A 104 -1.14 19.34 -13.98
N SER A 105 -1.02 18.05 -14.29
CA SER A 105 -2.09 17.28 -14.92
C SER A 105 -3.10 16.72 -13.91
N GLN A 106 -2.74 16.70 -12.61
CA GLN A 106 -3.46 16.03 -11.54
C GLN A 106 -3.68 14.53 -11.82
N GLN A 107 -2.79 13.93 -12.60
CA GLN A 107 -2.81 12.50 -12.91
C GLN A 107 -1.85 11.74 -12.01
N LEU A 108 -2.30 10.55 -11.58
CA LEU A 108 -1.49 9.60 -10.84
C LEU A 108 -0.30 9.18 -11.69
N ASN A 109 0.90 9.25 -11.13
CA ASN A 109 2.16 8.93 -11.82
C ASN A 109 2.98 7.85 -11.10
N GLY A 110 2.52 7.37 -9.94
CA GLY A 110 3.13 6.25 -9.23
C GLY A 110 2.36 5.87 -7.99
N ILE A 111 2.48 4.61 -7.57
CA ILE A 111 2.10 4.18 -6.23
C ILE A 111 3.20 3.32 -5.61
N LEU A 112 3.25 3.34 -4.29
CA LEU A 112 4.11 2.52 -3.46
C LEU A 112 3.25 1.95 -2.33
N LEU A 113 3.24 0.63 -2.17
CA LEU A 113 2.64 -0.05 -1.02
C LEU A 113 3.71 -0.69 -0.16
N LEU A 114 3.61 -0.46 1.14
CA LEU A 114 4.39 -1.12 2.15
C LEU A 114 3.54 -2.25 2.71
N ASN A 115 4.06 -3.47 2.68
CA ASN A 115 3.42 -4.63 3.28
C ASN A 115 4.38 -5.28 4.28
N ALA A 116 4.16 -5.03 5.56
CA ALA A 116 4.95 -5.63 6.62
C ALA A 116 4.51 -7.06 6.90
N ALA A 117 5.47 -7.89 7.30
CA ALA A 117 5.19 -9.26 7.70
C ALA A 117 4.20 -9.33 8.88
N SER A 118 3.37 -10.36 8.90
CA SER A 118 2.43 -10.65 9.99
C SER A 118 2.54 -12.10 10.43
N GLU A 119 2.47 -12.33 11.74
CA GLU A 119 2.49 -13.68 12.30
C GLU A 119 1.19 -14.47 12.01
N SER A 120 0.09 -13.77 11.68
CA SER A 120 -1.16 -14.40 11.28
C SER A 120 -1.18 -14.64 9.77
N ALA A 121 -1.44 -15.90 9.38
CA ALA A 121 -1.63 -16.28 7.99
C ALA A 121 -2.86 -15.59 7.38
N GLU A 122 -3.92 -15.41 8.16
CA GLU A 122 -5.14 -14.70 7.76
C GLU A 122 -4.85 -13.22 7.49
N ALA A 123 -4.10 -12.56 8.38
CA ALA A 123 -3.69 -11.17 8.21
C ALA A 123 -2.78 -11.01 6.98
N THR A 124 -1.79 -11.91 6.83
CA THR A 124 -0.90 -11.93 5.66
C THR A 124 -1.71 -12.06 4.36
N ARG A 125 -2.69 -12.97 4.33
CA ARG A 125 -3.57 -13.14 3.16
C ARG A 125 -4.38 -11.88 2.88
N GLN A 126 -5.01 -11.28 3.89
CA GLN A 126 -5.78 -10.05 3.72
C GLN A 126 -4.89 -8.88 3.25
N ASN A 127 -3.67 -8.76 3.78
CA ASN A 127 -2.72 -7.73 3.37
C ASN A 127 -2.34 -7.86 1.88
N LEU A 128 -2.06 -9.08 1.42
CA LEU A 128 -1.83 -9.34 0.00
C LEU A 128 -3.06 -9.03 -0.85
N GLN A 129 -4.27 -9.32 -0.37
CA GLN A 129 -5.50 -8.94 -1.06
C GLN A 129 -5.66 -7.42 -1.20
N ILE A 130 -5.23 -6.62 -0.22
CA ILE A 130 -5.20 -5.14 -0.33
C ILE A 130 -4.22 -4.70 -1.41
N VAL A 131 -3.03 -5.31 -1.47
CA VAL A 131 -2.04 -5.02 -2.52
C VAL A 131 -2.58 -5.38 -3.90
N THR A 132 -3.16 -6.57 -4.05
CA THR A 132 -3.81 -7.00 -5.29
C THR A 132 -4.94 -6.06 -5.71
N ALA A 133 -5.76 -5.58 -4.77
CA ALA A 133 -6.81 -4.61 -5.02
C ALA A 133 -6.25 -3.28 -5.58
N ALA A 134 -5.12 -2.80 -5.06
CA ALA A 134 -4.46 -1.60 -5.56
C ALA A 134 -3.90 -1.78 -6.98
N PHE A 135 -3.22 -2.90 -7.25
CA PHE A 135 -2.68 -3.18 -8.59
C PHE A 135 -3.77 -3.39 -9.62
N SER A 136 -4.84 -4.09 -9.26
CA SER A 136 -6.04 -4.23 -10.10
C SER A 136 -6.71 -2.88 -10.40
N ALA A 137 -6.75 -1.95 -9.42
CA ALA A 137 -7.34 -0.63 -9.61
C ALA A 137 -6.60 0.21 -10.66
N LEU A 138 -5.27 0.06 -10.76
CA LEU A 138 -4.45 0.68 -11.81
C LEU A 138 -4.74 0.11 -13.19
N LEU A 139 -4.93 -1.21 -13.29
CA LEU A 139 -5.18 -1.89 -14.55
C LEU A 139 -6.57 -1.57 -15.11
N GLY A 140 -7.57 -1.32 -14.26
CA GLY A 140 -8.93 -0.95 -14.70
C GLY A 140 -9.57 -1.98 -15.65
N GLU A 141 -10.49 -1.54 -16.50
CA GLU A 141 -11.11 -2.35 -17.58
C GLU A 141 -10.14 -2.66 -18.74
N ASN A 142 -8.84 -2.29 -18.63
CA ASN A 142 -7.87 -2.47 -19.72
C ASN A 142 -7.45 -3.94 -19.91
N THR A 143 -8.02 -4.88 -19.15
CA THR A 143 -7.94 -6.29 -19.49
C THR A 143 -8.83 -6.53 -20.70
N SER A 144 -8.25 -7.05 -21.79
CA SER A 144 -8.91 -7.35 -23.06
C SER A 144 -10.15 -8.26 -22.96
N SER A 145 -10.43 -8.83 -21.78
CA SER A 145 -11.59 -9.64 -21.46
C SER A 145 -12.84 -8.89 -20.98
N GLY A 146 -12.75 -7.59 -20.64
CA GLY A 146 -13.88 -6.85 -20.05
C GLY A 146 -14.37 -7.40 -18.69
N GLU A 147 -13.64 -8.35 -18.11
CA GLU A 147 -13.90 -8.90 -16.77
C GLU A 147 -13.32 -7.97 -15.71
N ASN A 148 -13.96 -7.96 -14.53
CA ASN A 148 -13.48 -7.21 -13.38
C ASN A 148 -12.03 -7.59 -13.06
N SER A 149 -11.10 -6.65 -13.23
CA SER A 149 -9.66 -6.94 -13.25
C SER A 149 -9.10 -7.61 -11.99
N ILE A 150 -9.79 -7.56 -10.84
CA ILE A 150 -9.31 -8.17 -9.60
C ILE A 150 -9.40 -9.71 -9.60
N GLU A 151 -10.33 -10.28 -10.37
CA GLU A 151 -10.50 -11.73 -10.52
C GLU A 151 -9.86 -12.23 -11.82
N SER A 152 -9.19 -11.35 -12.57
CA SER A 152 -8.60 -11.75 -13.84
C SER A 152 -7.43 -12.72 -13.61
N PRO A 153 -7.30 -13.75 -14.48
CA PRO A 153 -6.13 -14.62 -14.48
C PRO A 153 -4.83 -13.83 -14.59
N GLU A 154 -4.82 -12.76 -15.40
CA GLU A 154 -3.66 -11.89 -15.62
C GLU A 154 -3.17 -11.22 -14.32
N VAL A 155 -4.07 -10.69 -13.48
CA VAL A 155 -3.69 -10.10 -12.20
C VAL A 155 -3.20 -11.17 -11.23
N THR A 156 -3.83 -12.34 -11.23
CA THR A 156 -3.42 -13.46 -10.37
C THR A 156 -2.02 -13.96 -10.73
N GLU A 157 -1.75 -14.20 -12.02
CA GLU A 157 -0.46 -14.64 -12.54
C GLU A 157 0.63 -13.59 -12.31
N MET A 158 0.31 -12.31 -12.51
CA MET A 158 1.22 -11.20 -12.23
C MET A 158 1.59 -11.15 -10.75
N MET A 159 0.62 -11.21 -9.83
CA MET A 159 0.88 -11.18 -8.39
C MET A 159 1.70 -12.40 -7.95
N PHE A 160 1.34 -13.59 -8.42
CA PHE A 160 2.09 -14.81 -8.11
C PHE A 160 3.53 -14.71 -8.60
N GLY A 161 3.74 -14.28 -9.84
CA GLY A 161 5.06 -14.11 -10.43
C GLY A 161 5.91 -13.07 -9.70
N LEU A 162 5.32 -11.92 -9.32
CA LEU A 162 6.01 -10.91 -8.52
C LEU A 162 6.49 -11.46 -7.19
N LEU A 163 5.60 -12.13 -6.45
CA LEU A 163 5.91 -12.68 -5.14
C LEU A 163 6.97 -13.78 -5.23
N HIS A 164 6.81 -14.70 -6.18
CA HIS A 164 7.75 -15.79 -6.40
C HIS A 164 9.18 -15.26 -6.66
N ASP A 165 9.32 -14.35 -7.62
CA ASP A 165 10.63 -13.80 -8.00
C ASP A 165 11.22 -12.94 -6.88
N SER A 166 10.39 -12.16 -6.18
CA SER A 166 10.81 -11.33 -5.05
C SER A 166 11.33 -12.18 -3.90
N GLN A 167 10.70 -13.31 -3.61
CA GLN A 167 11.15 -14.24 -2.57
C GLN A 167 12.41 -15.00 -2.99
N ALA A 168 12.53 -15.36 -4.28
CA ALA A 168 13.68 -16.12 -4.77
C ALA A 168 14.95 -15.27 -4.93
N SER A 169 14.82 -13.98 -5.26
CA SER A 169 15.94 -13.13 -5.67
C SER A 169 16.01 -11.77 -4.99
N GLY A 170 15.08 -11.46 -4.08
CA GLY A 170 14.94 -10.16 -3.43
C GLY A 170 14.15 -9.13 -4.26
N LYS A 171 13.90 -9.39 -5.56
CA LYS A 171 13.14 -8.49 -6.42
C LYS A 171 12.37 -9.21 -7.52
N GLY A 172 11.06 -9.00 -7.58
CA GLY A 172 10.19 -9.40 -8.69
C GLY A 172 9.77 -8.19 -9.53
N VAL A 173 9.73 -8.35 -10.86
CA VAL A 173 9.26 -7.32 -11.80
C VAL A 173 8.31 -7.94 -12.81
N ARG A 174 7.16 -7.31 -13.03
CA ARG A 174 6.19 -7.68 -14.07
C ARG A 174 5.72 -6.43 -14.78
N GLN A 175 5.31 -6.55 -16.03
CA GLN A 175 4.73 -5.46 -16.79
C GLN A 175 3.45 -5.96 -17.48
N ILE A 176 2.36 -5.22 -17.30
CA ILE A 176 1.10 -5.44 -18.02
C ILE A 176 0.78 -4.12 -18.74
N GLY A 177 0.66 -4.18 -20.06
CA GLY A 177 0.49 -2.99 -20.90
C GLY A 177 1.59 -1.94 -20.61
N HIS A 178 1.14 -0.74 -20.24
CA HIS A 178 2.00 0.40 -19.92
C HIS A 178 2.25 0.58 -18.41
N VAL A 179 2.07 -0.48 -17.60
CA VAL A 179 2.33 -0.43 -16.16
C VAL A 179 3.38 -1.45 -15.78
N ARG A 180 4.46 -0.99 -15.15
CA ARG A 180 5.47 -1.84 -14.51
C ARG A 180 5.15 -1.97 -13.03
N PHE A 181 5.05 -3.21 -12.58
CA PHE A 181 4.88 -3.60 -11.18
C PHE A 181 6.18 -4.18 -10.65
N THR A 182 6.54 -3.83 -9.42
CA THR A 182 7.70 -4.37 -8.73
C THR A 182 7.29 -4.84 -7.35
N ALA A 183 7.89 -5.94 -6.90
CA ALA A 183 7.91 -6.38 -5.51
C ALA A 183 9.38 -6.46 -5.09
N THR A 184 9.74 -5.89 -3.94
CA THR A 184 11.09 -5.97 -3.37
C THR A 184 10.99 -6.45 -1.95
N THR A 185 11.55 -7.62 -1.66
CA THR A 185 11.55 -8.23 -0.33
C THR A 185 12.81 -7.78 0.41
N ASN A 186 12.66 -7.25 1.62
CA ASN A 186 13.80 -6.92 2.48
C ASN A 186 14.21 -8.12 3.36
N GLU A 187 15.27 -7.94 4.15
CA GLU A 187 15.79 -8.97 5.06
C GLU A 187 14.77 -9.38 6.14
N ASP A 188 13.87 -8.47 6.52
CA ASP A 188 12.84 -8.67 7.54
C ASP A 188 11.52 -9.25 6.97
N THR A 189 11.53 -9.74 5.72
CA THR A 189 10.36 -10.29 4.99
C THR A 189 9.24 -9.29 4.68
N ASP A 190 9.45 -8.00 4.94
CA ASP A 190 8.57 -6.95 4.44
C ASP A 190 8.73 -6.83 2.92
N ILE A 191 7.64 -6.54 2.24
CA ILE A 191 7.63 -6.39 0.79
C ILE A 191 7.20 -4.97 0.45
N ILE A 192 8.05 -4.28 -0.30
CA ILE A 192 7.72 -3.02 -0.94
C ILE A 192 7.21 -3.32 -2.33
N PHE A 193 5.95 -2.97 -2.57
CA PHE A 193 5.33 -3.05 -3.88
C PHE A 193 5.33 -1.67 -4.51
N THR A 194 5.68 -1.58 -5.79
CA THR A 194 5.54 -0.33 -6.54
C THR A 194 4.84 -0.60 -7.85
N ALA A 195 4.16 0.43 -8.34
CA ALA A 195 3.69 0.45 -9.71
C ALA A 195 3.93 1.83 -10.31
N GLU A 196 4.43 1.84 -11.54
CA GLU A 196 4.75 3.05 -12.29
C GLU A 196 4.41 2.87 -13.76
N PRO A 197 4.01 3.95 -14.45
CA PRO A 197 3.76 3.91 -15.87
C PRO A 197 5.08 3.82 -16.65
N VAL A 198 5.08 3.05 -17.73
CA VAL A 198 6.20 2.94 -18.68
C VAL A 198 5.82 3.51 -20.04
N LEU A 199 6.82 4.08 -20.73
CA LEU A 199 6.67 4.68 -22.07
C LEU A 199 6.36 3.63 -23.14
#